data_AF-Q58522-F1
#
_entry.id   AF-Q58522-F1
#
_cell.length_a   1.000
_cell.length_b   1.000
_cell.length_c   1.000
_cell.angle_alpha   90.00
_cell.angle_beta   90.00
_cell.angle_gamma   90.00
#
_symmetry.space_group_name_H-M   'P 1'
#
loop_
_entity.id
_entity.type
_entity.pdbx_description
1 polymer ?
#
loop_
_entity_poly.entity_id
_entity_poly.type
_entity_poly.pdbx_seq_one_letter_code
_entity_poly.pdbx_strand_id
1 'polypeptide(L)' 'MINMATITIDDDVYKELLKLKGRKSVSEFIKELLEERKRKNLDVFMIAFGSRSEEDVEKLKKELKEAEKWMQSLIQV' A
#
# COMPACT_ATOMS: atom_id res chain seq x y z
N MET A 1 -1.61 3.41 21.44
CA MET A 1 -1.04 2.06 21.62
C MET A 1 -0.24 1.72 20.38
N ILE A 2 1.02 1.29 20.50
CA ILE A 2 1.78 0.76 19.37
C ILE A 2 1.38 -0.71 19.25
N ASN A 3 0.73 -1.09 18.14
CA ASN A 3 0.48 -2.50 17.87
C ASN A 3 1.79 -3.12 17.34
N MET A 4 2.32 -4.09 18.08
CA MET A 4 3.51 -4.83 17.69
C MET A 4 3.10 -6.22 17.23
N ALA A 5 3.61 -6.61 16.07
CA ALA A 5 3.45 -7.96 15.53
C ALA A 5 4.84 -8.53 15.21
N THR A 6 4.99 -9.84 15.41
CA THR A 6 6.18 -10.59 15.02
C THR A 6 5.89 -11.29 13.70
N ILE A 7 6.82 -11.18 12.74
CA ILE A 7 6.79 -11.93 11.48
C ILE A 7 8.01 -12.83 11.42
N THR A 8 7.82 -14.03 10.87
CA THR A 8 8.90 -14.96 10.56
C THR A 8 9.08 -14.99 9.05
N ILE A 9 10.32 -14.87 8.60
CA ILE A 9 10.70 -14.89 7.18
C ILE A 9 11.98 -15.71 7.02
N ASP A 10 12.27 -16.16 5.81
CA ASP A 10 13.50 -16.88 5.51
C ASP A 10 14.74 -16.01 5.79
N ASP A 11 15.81 -16.64 6.26
CA ASP A 11 17.06 -15.95 6.62
C ASP A 11 17.64 -15.12 5.45
N ASP A 12 17.54 -15.63 4.23
CA ASP A 12 18.04 -14.92 3.05
C ASP A 12 17.18 -13.70 2.72
N VAL A 13 15.87 -13.77 2.92
CA VAL A 13 14.97 -12.62 2.80
C VAL A 13 15.29 -11.57 3.87
N TYR A 14 15.55 -12.01 5.11
CA TYR A 14 15.95 -11.10 6.18
C TYR A 14 17.27 -10.38 5.87
N LYS A 15 18.29 -11.09 5.37
CA LYS A 15 19.57 -10.50 4.96
C LYS A 15 19.39 -9.46 3.86
N GLU A 16 18.58 -9.75 2.85
CA GLU A 16 18.29 -8.79 1.78
C GLU A 16 17.55 -7.54 2.31
N LEU A 17 16.57 -7.71 3.20
CA LEU A 17 15.92 -6.58 3.87
C LEU A 17 16.90 -5.70 4.66
N LEU A 18 17.84 -6.32 5.38
CA LEU A 18 18.87 -5.60 6.13
C LEU A 18 19.83 -4.81 5.23
N LYS A 19 20.14 -5.31 4.03
CA LYS A 19 20.93 -4.58 3.03
C LYS A 19 20.17 -3.38 2.48
N LEU A 20 18.89 -3.57 2.10
CA LEU A 20 18.08 -2.55 1.44
C LEU A 20 17.65 -1.41 2.38
N LYS A 21 17.35 -1.70 3.66
CA LYS A 21 16.90 -0.67 4.61
C LYS A 21 17.97 0.39 4.91
N GLY A 22 19.25 0.06 4.71
CA GLY A 22 20.38 0.88 5.16
C GLY A 22 20.32 1.20 6.66
N ARG A 23 20.31 2.50 6.99
CA ARG A 23 20.27 2.99 8.38
C ARG A 23 18.88 3.02 9.02
N LYS A 24 17.81 2.80 8.24
CA LYS A 24 16.42 2.80 8.74
C LYS A 24 16.16 1.58 9.62
N SER A 25 15.15 1.65 10.48
CA SER A 25 14.61 0.45 11.13
C SER A 25 13.89 -0.44 10.11
N VAL A 26 13.77 -1.74 10.43
CA VAL A 26 12.99 -2.68 9.58
C VAL A 26 11.55 -2.19 9.42
N SER A 27 10.93 -1.71 10.49
CA SER A 27 9.55 -1.21 10.45
C SER A 27 9.38 0.05 9.60
N GLU A 28 10.31 1.01 9.63
CA GLU A 28 10.28 2.19 8.76
C GLU A 28 10.43 1.79 7.30
N PHE A 29 11.36 0.89 7.00
CA PHE A 29 11.58 0.42 5.64
C PHE A 29 10.38 -0.36 5.10
N ILE A 30 9.77 -1.24 5.90
CA ILE A 30 8.53 -1.93 5.51
C ILE A 30 7.40 -0.92 5.24
N LYS A 31 7.24 0.12 6.09
CA LYS A 31 6.24 1.16 5.86
C LYS A 31 6.48 1.91 4.55
N GLU A 32 7.73 2.27 4.27
CA GLU A 32 8.11 2.92 3.01
C GLU A 32 7.78 2.05 1.79
N LEU A 33 8.13 0.76 1.82
CA LEU A 33 7.78 -0.18 0.74
C LEU A 33 6.27 -0.28 0.53
N LEU A 34 5.48 -0.29 1.61
CA LEU A 34 4.03 -0.32 1.53
C LEU A 34 3.46 0.98 0.93
N GLU A 35 4.01 2.13 1.31
CA GLU A 35 3.60 3.43 0.75
C GLU A 35 4.04 3.60 -0.71
N GLU A 36 5.25 3.16 -1.06
CA GLU A 36 5.71 3.12 -2.46
C GLU A 36 4.84 2.20 -3.31
N ARG A 37 4.46 1.02 -2.80
CA ARG A 37 3.54 0.12 -3.50
C ARG A 37 2.18 0.77 -3.71
N LYS A 38 1.64 1.48 -2.72
CA LYS A 38 0.40 2.25 -2.88
C LYS A 38 0.54 3.33 -3.95
N ARG A 39 1.65 4.08 -3.96
CA ARG A 39 1.93 5.09 -5.00
C ARG A 39 2.07 4.47 -6.38
N LYS A 40 2.86 3.41 -6.55
CA LYS A 40 2.99 2.70 -7.84
C LYS A 40 1.67 2.10 -8.31
N ASN A 41 0.85 1.56 -7.41
CA ASN A 41 -0.49 1.11 -7.76
C ASN A 41 -1.34 2.29 -8.24
N LEU A 42 -1.29 3.43 -7.54
CA LEU A 42 -1.95 4.65 -7.98
C LEU A 42 -1.41 5.13 -9.34
N ASP A 43 -0.11 5.07 -9.60
CA ASP A 43 0.47 5.45 -10.89
C ASP A 43 0.03 4.50 -12.01
N VAL A 44 -0.02 3.19 -11.77
CA VAL A 44 -0.57 2.21 -12.71
C VAL A 44 -2.04 2.50 -12.98
N PHE A 45 -2.81 2.82 -11.95
CA PHE A 45 -4.18 3.29 -12.11
C PHE A 45 -4.21 4.58 -12.94
N MET A 46 -3.43 5.60 -12.61
CA MET A 46 -3.38 6.87 -13.35
C MET A 46 -2.95 6.69 -14.81
N ILE A 47 -2.00 5.78 -15.11
CA ILE A 47 -1.61 5.43 -16.49
C ILE A 47 -2.76 4.72 -17.20
N ALA A 48 -3.43 3.76 -16.55
CA ALA A 48 -4.60 3.10 -17.10
C ALA A 48 -5.80 4.06 -17.29
N PHE A 49 -5.86 5.14 -16.49
CA PHE A 49 -6.95 6.12 -16.48
C PHE A 49 -6.62 7.44 -17.17
N GLY A 50 -5.39 7.67 -17.65
CA GLY A 50 -4.99 8.95 -18.26
C GLY A 50 -5.79 9.34 -19.50
N SER A 51 -6.56 8.40 -20.07
CA SER A 51 -7.53 8.65 -21.14
C SER A 51 -8.91 9.15 -20.66
N ARG A 52 -9.11 9.32 -19.35
CA ARG A 52 -10.39 9.70 -18.75
C ARG A 52 -10.45 11.21 -18.49
N SER A 53 -11.63 11.78 -18.64
CA SER A 53 -11.87 13.19 -18.29
C SER A 53 -11.72 13.42 -16.78
N GLU A 54 -11.55 14.66 -16.35
CA GLU A 54 -11.50 15.00 -14.92
C GLU A 54 -12.76 14.52 -14.16
N GLU A 55 -13.92 14.59 -14.82
CA GLU A 55 -15.20 14.08 -14.30
C GLU A 55 -15.17 12.57 -14.06
N ASP A 56 -14.67 11.81 -15.03
CA ASP A 56 -14.55 10.36 -14.94
C ASP A 56 -13.60 9.93 -13.80
N VAL A 57 -12.51 10.68 -13.60
CA VAL A 57 -11.56 10.45 -12.50
C VAL A 57 -12.23 10.70 -11.15
N GLU A 58 -13.02 11.77 -11.03
CA GLU A 58 -13.73 12.09 -9.79
C GLU A 58 -14.84 11.07 -9.49
N LYS A 59 -15.59 10.64 -10.51
CA LYS A 59 -16.59 9.56 -10.37
C LYS A 59 -15.94 8.28 -9.87
N LEU A 60 -14.81 7.88 -10.45
CA LEU A 60 -14.09 6.68 -10.03
C LEU A 60 -13.55 6.80 -8.60
N LYS A 61 -13.02 7.96 -8.20
CA LYS A 61 -12.58 8.19 -6.81
C LYS A 61 -13.72 7.95 -5.81
N LYS A 62 -14.96 8.36 -6.17
CA LYS A 62 -16.15 8.10 -5.34
C LYS A 62 -16.47 6.61 -5.27
N GLU A 63 -16.50 5.91 -6.41
CA GLU A 63 -16.75 4.47 -6.48
C GLU A 63 -15.71 3.66 -5.67
N LEU A 64 -14.42 4.01 -5.76
CA LEU A 64 -13.35 3.38 -4.97
C LEU A 64 -13.53 3.60 -3.46
N LYS A 65 -13.93 4.81 -3.05
CA LYS A 65 -14.17 5.13 -1.64
C LYS A 65 -15.37 4.36 -1.08
N GLU A 66 -16.41 4.15 -1.89
CA GLU A 66 -17.55 3.31 -1.53
C GLU A 66 -17.17 1.84 -1.42
N ALA A 67 -16.39 1.33 -2.36
CA ALA A 67 -15.86 -0.04 -2.32
C ALA A 67 -14.96 -0.26 -1.08
N GLU A 68 -14.11 0.70 -0.74
CA GLU A 68 -13.27 0.64 0.47
C GLU A 68 -14.11 0.60 1.75
N LYS A 69 -15.14 1.46 1.86
CA LYS A 69 -16.08 1.42 2.99
C LYS A 69 -16.82 0.09 3.08
N TRP A 70 -17.27 -0.45 1.95
CA TRP A 70 -17.92 -1.75 1.90
C TRP A 70 -16.99 -2.86 2.36
N MET A 71 -15.74 -2.90 1.88
CA MET A 71 -14.75 -3.86 2.35
C MET A 71 -14.45 -3.74 3.85
N GLN A 72 -14.34 -2.52 4.38
CA GLN A 72 -14.15 -2.30 5.82
C GLN A 72 -15.35 -2.81 6.63
N SER A 73 -16.58 -2.68 6.11
CA SER A 73 -17.77 -3.24 6.76
C SER A 73 -17.77 -4.76 6.81
N LEU A 74 -17.08 -5.43 5.87
CA LEU A 74 -16.94 -6.89 5.85
C LEU A 74 -15.84 -7.40 6.81
N ILE A 75 -14.84 -6.57 7.11
CA ILE A 75 -13.70 -6.92 7.97
C ILE A 75 -14.00 -6.65 9.46
N GLN A 76 -15.06 -5.92 9.80
CA GLN A 76 -15.53 -5.76 11.18
C GLN A 76 -16.20 -7.02 11.78
N VAL A 77 -15.72 -8.22 11.44
CA VAL A 77 -16.03 -9.49 12.11
C VAL A 77 -14.95 -9.80 13.14
#